data_AF-A0A7U9N860-F1
#
_entry.id   AF-A0A7U9N860-F1
#
_cell.length_a   1.000
_cell.length_b   1.000
_cell.length_c   1.000
_cell.angle_alpha   90.00
_cell.angle_beta   90.00
_cell.angle_gamma   90.00
#
_symmetry.space_group_name_H-M   'P 1'
#
loop_
_entity.id
_entity.type
_entity.pdbx_description
1 polymer ?
#
loop_
_entity_poly.entity_id
_entity_poly.type
_entity_poly.pdbx_seq_one_letter_code
_entity_poly.pdbx_strand_id
1 'polypeptide(L)'
;MEKRKRSNQLILRLSDDEKYILDTKCKNAEYRNKNDYLRHLILYGYTYFVDYSELHVYNVNLSRTSKSLNQIAARISSTGNIYREDMEEVKELIKQVWRTHESMLSKQPYRKH
;
A
#
# COMPACT_ATOMS: atom_id res chain seq x y z
N MET A 1 12.43 -48.58 7.08
CA MET A 1 11.87 -47.22 6.84
C MET A 1 12.95 -46.21 7.15
N GLU A 2 13.42 -45.44 6.17
CA GLU A 2 14.46 -44.43 6.39
C GLU A 2 14.00 -43.39 7.42
N LYS A 3 14.84 -43.14 8.44
CA LYS A 3 14.65 -42.05 9.40
C LYS A 3 14.87 -40.72 8.68
N ARG A 4 13.79 -40.11 8.20
CA ARG A 4 13.83 -38.77 7.61
C ARG A 4 14.14 -37.75 8.71
N LYS A 5 15.06 -36.81 8.44
CA LYS A 5 15.36 -35.67 9.33
C LYS A 5 14.14 -34.81 9.63
N ARG A 6 13.15 -34.79 8.74
CA ARG A 6 11.88 -34.06 8.88
C ARG A 6 10.73 -35.05 8.83
N SER A 7 10.20 -35.43 9.99
CA SER A 7 9.15 -36.46 10.15
C SER A 7 7.72 -35.91 10.02
N ASN A 8 7.53 -34.62 10.30
CA ASN A 8 6.20 -33.99 10.28
C ASN A 8 5.83 -33.58 8.86
N GLN A 9 4.61 -33.93 8.44
CA GLN A 9 4.07 -33.60 7.12
C GLN A 9 3.05 -32.46 7.22
N LEU A 10 3.11 -31.55 6.25
CA LEU A 10 2.11 -30.50 6.03
C LEU A 10 1.43 -30.77 4.68
N ILE A 11 0.09 -30.76 4.66
CA ILE A 11 -0.71 -30.86 3.43
C ILE A 11 -1.39 -29.51 3.21
N LEU A 12 -1.04 -28.83 2.12
CA LEU A 12 -1.62 -27.55 1.72
C LEU A 12 -2.47 -27.77 0.47
N ARG A 13 -3.78 -27.53 0.57
CA ARG A 13 -4.69 -27.52 -0.58
C ARG A 13 -4.78 -26.10 -1.10
N LEU A 14 -4.66 -25.94 -2.42
CA LEU A 14 -4.65 -24.65 -3.11
C LEU A 14 -5.66 -24.70 -4.25
N SER A 15 -6.33 -23.58 -4.50
CA SER A 15 -7.01 -23.34 -5.78
C SER A 15 -5.99 -23.21 -6.92
N ASP A 16 -6.47 -23.21 -8.16
CA ASP A 16 -5.60 -23.05 -9.33
C ASP A 16 -4.87 -21.69 -9.31
N ASP A 17 -5.55 -20.61 -8.90
CA ASP A 17 -4.97 -19.27 -8.77
C ASP A 17 -3.91 -19.21 -7.68
N GLU A 18 -4.19 -19.78 -6.50
CA GLU A 18 -3.23 -19.82 -5.40
C GLU A 18 -1.98 -20.62 -5.75
N LYS A 19 -2.17 -21.74 -6.47
CA LYS A 19 -1.08 -22.56 -7.00
C LYS A 19 -0.25 -21.79 -8.02
N TYR A 20 -0.89 -21.06 -8.95
CA TYR A 20 -0.20 -20.22 -9.93
C TYR A 20 0.65 -19.14 -9.26
N ILE A 21 0.11 -18.47 -8.23
CA ILE A 21 0.84 -17.47 -7.44
C ILE A 21 2.04 -18.11 -6.73
N LEU A 22 1.85 -19.26 -6.07
CA LEU A 22 2.93 -19.98 -5.40
C LEU A 22 4.04 -20.37 -6.40
N ASP A 23 3.67 -20.90 -7.56
CA ASP A 23 4.61 -21.30 -8.61
C ASP A 23 5.42 -20.12 -9.13
N THR A 24 4.75 -19.00 -9.40
CA THR A 24 5.39 -17.77 -9.87
C THR A 24 6.35 -17.20 -8.82
N LYS A 25 5.92 -17.13 -7.56
CA LYS A 25 6.78 -16.65 -6.46
C LYS A 25 7.98 -17.54 -6.22
N CYS A 26 7.81 -18.87 -6.28
CA CYS A 26 8.91 -19.83 -6.13
C CYS A 26 9.94 -19.67 -7.25
N LYS A 27 9.49 -19.49 -8.50
CA LYS A 27 10.37 -19.24 -9.66
C LYS A 27 11.11 -17.90 -9.53
N ASN A 28 10.39 -16.83 -9.18
CA ASN A 28 10.98 -15.49 -9.06
C ASN A 28 12.00 -15.39 -7.91
N ALA A 29 11.82 -16.18 -6.86
CA ALA A 29 12.76 -16.26 -5.74
C ALA A 29 13.88 -17.30 -5.97
N GLU A 30 13.97 -17.87 -7.18
CA GLU A 30 15.00 -18.83 -7.62
C GLU A 30 15.07 -20.14 -6.79
N TYR A 31 13.96 -20.53 -6.16
CA TYR A 31 13.88 -21.78 -5.42
C TYR A 31 13.61 -22.96 -6.36
N ARG A 32 14.41 -24.03 -6.22
CA ARG A 32 14.27 -25.26 -7.00
C ARG A 32 13.00 -26.05 -6.67
N ASN A 33 12.48 -25.92 -5.46
CA ASN A 33 11.25 -26.60 -5.06
C ASN A 33 10.42 -25.75 -4.09
N LYS A 34 9.09 -25.95 -4.17
CA LYS A 34 8.11 -25.25 -3.34
C LYS A 34 8.30 -25.49 -1.85
N ASN A 35 8.78 -26.67 -1.46
CA ASN A 35 8.94 -27.01 -0.05
C ASN A 35 10.09 -26.21 0.61
N ASP A 36 11.17 -25.96 -0.11
CA ASP A 36 12.28 -25.14 0.34
C ASP A 36 11.86 -23.67 0.41
N TYR A 37 11.13 -23.20 -0.61
CA TYR A 37 10.54 -21.85 -0.59
C TYR A 37 9.61 -21.65 0.61
N LEU A 38 8.64 -22.56 0.82
CA LEU A 38 7.69 -22.49 1.94
C LEU A 38 8.40 -22.61 3.29
N ARG A 39 9.39 -23.50 3.43
CA ARG A 39 10.17 -23.59 4.68
C ARG A 39 11.01 -22.34 4.94
N HIS A 40 11.58 -21.74 3.90
CA HIS A 40 12.28 -20.45 4.05
C HIS A 40 11.32 -19.37 4.53
N LEU A 41 10.10 -19.29 3.98
CA LEU A 41 9.08 -18.36 4.47
C LEU A 41 8.63 -18.66 5.90
N ILE A 42 8.51 -19.92 6.31
CA ILE A 42 8.16 -20.28 7.70
C ILE A 42 9.27 -19.88 8.69
N LEU A 43 10.53 -20.05 8.30
CA LEU A 43 11.68 -19.81 9.20
C LEU A 43 12.11 -18.34 9.23
N TYR A 44 12.04 -17.65 8.11
CA TYR A 44 12.61 -16.31 7.93
C TYR A 44 11.59 -15.28 7.43
N GLY A 45 10.38 -15.71 7.09
CA GLY A 45 9.30 -14.80 6.73
C GLY A 45 8.85 -14.05 7.97
N TYR A 46 8.97 -12.73 7.94
CA TYR A 46 8.41 -11.88 8.97
C TYR A 46 6.93 -11.61 8.65
N THR A 47 6.05 -11.95 9.58
CA THR A 47 4.66 -11.50 9.53
C THR A 47 4.59 -10.12 10.18
N TYR A 48 4.26 -9.11 9.38
CA TYR A 48 4.00 -7.77 9.88
C TYR A 48 2.51 -7.49 9.81
N PHE A 49 1.96 -6.95 10.89
CA PHE A 49 0.69 -6.25 10.83
C PHE A 49 0.96 -4.86 10.26
N VAL A 50 0.45 -4.57 9.06
CA VAL A 50 0.54 -3.23 8.48
C VAL A 50 -0.77 -2.54 8.78
N ASP A 51 -0.74 -1.57 9.69
CA ASP A 51 -1.88 -0.70 9.94
C ASP A 51 -1.98 0.36 8.84
N TYR A 52 -3.04 0.30 8.04
CA TYR A 52 -3.32 1.25 6.96
C TYR A 52 -4.26 2.40 7.39
N SER A 53 -4.57 2.52 8.68
CA SER A 53 -5.45 3.58 9.21
C SER A 53 -4.98 4.98 8.80
N GLU A 54 -3.68 5.24 8.83
CA GLU A 54 -3.10 6.53 8.42
C GLU A 54 -3.25 6.80 6.91
N LEU A 55 -3.14 5.75 6.07
CA LEU A 55 -3.38 5.88 4.63
C LEU A 55 -4.85 6.18 4.34
N HIS A 56 -5.77 5.58 5.10
CA HIS A 56 -7.18 5.89 5.01
C HIS A 56 -7.47 7.35 5.36
N VAL A 57 -6.92 7.84 6.48
CA VAL A 57 -7.05 9.26 6.91
C VAL A 57 -6.48 10.21 5.84
N TYR A 58 -5.30 9.89 5.29
CA TYR A 58 -4.72 10.64 4.17
C TYR A 58 -5.67 10.73 2.97
N ASN A 59 -6.25 9.61 2.53
CA ASN A 59 -7.17 9.58 1.40
C ASN A 59 -8.46 10.37 1.64
N VAL A 60 -9.00 10.32 2.86
CA VAL A 60 -10.19 11.12 3.24
C VAL A 60 -9.88 12.61 3.13
N ASN A 61 -8.73 13.06 3.64
CA ASN A 61 -8.33 14.46 3.56
C ASN A 61 -8.06 14.89 2.12
N LEU A 62 -7.40 14.05 1.32
CA LEU A 62 -7.16 14.33 -0.10
C LEU A 62 -8.47 14.47 -0.88
N SER A 63 -9.46 13.62 -0.61
CA SER A 63 -10.79 13.70 -1.22
C SER A 63 -11.50 15.01 -0.86
N ARG A 64 -11.38 15.48 0.39
CA ARG A 64 -11.92 16.77 0.81
C ARG A 64 -11.27 17.93 0.06
N THR A 65 -9.94 17.96 -0.04
CA THR A 65 -9.23 18.99 -0.81
C THR A 65 -9.61 18.97 -2.30
N SER A 66 -9.74 17.79 -2.89
CA SER A 66 -10.19 17.65 -4.29
C SER A 66 -11.59 18.24 -4.50
N LYS A 67 -12.52 18.04 -3.55
CA LYS A 67 -13.85 18.65 -3.60
C LYS A 67 -13.79 20.18 -3.53
N SER A 68 -12.96 20.75 -2.66
CA SER A 68 -12.77 22.20 -2.57
C SER A 68 -12.18 22.78 -3.86
N LEU A 69 -11.18 22.12 -4.46
CA LEU A 69 -10.64 22.52 -5.76
C LEU A 69 -11.70 22.48 -6.87
N ASN A 70 -12.57 21.46 -6.89
CA ASN A 70 -13.66 21.39 -7.86
C ASN A 70 -14.68 22.52 -7.69
N GLN A 71 -14.92 22.97 -6.45
CA GLN A 71 -15.79 24.13 -6.19
C GLN A 71 -15.18 25.43 -6.74
N ILE A 72 -13.87 25.62 -6.58
CA ILE A 72 -13.15 26.76 -7.19
C ILE A 72 -13.23 26.68 -8.71
N ALA A 73 -12.99 25.51 -9.29
CA ALA A 73 -13.10 25.32 -10.74
C ALA A 73 -14.50 25.67 -11.26
N ALA A 74 -15.55 25.18 -10.60
CA ALA A 74 -16.93 25.50 -10.96
C ALA A 74 -17.24 27.01 -10.86
N ARG A 75 -16.69 27.71 -9.87
CA ARG A 75 -16.84 29.16 -9.67
C ARG A 75 -16.14 29.97 -10.76
N ILE A 76 -14.93 29.56 -11.15
CA ILE A 76 -14.20 30.17 -12.27
C ILE A 76 -14.96 29.94 -13.57
N SER A 77 -15.44 28.71 -13.80
CA SER A 77 -16.23 28.38 -14.99
C SER A 77 -17.58 29.12 -15.06
N SER A 78 -18.21 29.42 -13.93
CA SER A 78 -19.50 30.12 -13.90
C SER A 78 -19.37 31.64 -14.03
N THR A 79 -18.30 32.23 -13.48
CA THR A 79 -18.09 33.69 -13.51
C THR A 79 -17.27 34.16 -14.71
N GLY A 80 -16.53 33.26 -15.36
CA GLY A 80 -15.60 33.58 -16.45
C GLY A 80 -14.37 34.38 -16.00
N ASN A 81 -14.21 34.63 -14.70
CA ASN A 81 -13.13 35.43 -14.12
C ASN A 81 -12.34 34.60 -13.11
N ILE A 82 -11.02 34.84 -13.05
CA ILE A 82 -10.14 34.26 -12.03
C ILE A 82 -9.87 35.35 -10.99
N TYR A 83 -10.38 35.16 -9.78
CA TYR A 83 -10.17 36.10 -8.69
C TYR A 83 -8.87 35.78 -7.94
N ARG A 84 -8.23 36.79 -7.35
CA ARG A 84 -7.00 36.59 -6.56
C ARG A 84 -7.29 35.71 -5.35
N GLU A 85 -8.47 35.86 -4.77
CA GLU A 85 -8.99 35.09 -3.65
C GLU A 85 -9.05 33.60 -3.98
N ASP A 86 -9.52 33.23 -5.17
CA ASP A 86 -9.53 31.84 -5.64
C ASP A 86 -8.11 31.27 -5.73
N MET A 87 -7.15 32.07 -6.20
CA MET A 87 -5.74 31.66 -6.29
C MET A 87 -5.09 31.49 -4.91
N GLU A 88 -5.42 32.33 -3.94
CA GLU A 88 -4.97 32.18 -2.55
C GLU A 88 -5.61 30.95 -1.88
N GLU A 89 -6.89 30.68 -2.16
CA GLU A 89 -7.59 29.48 -1.68
C GLU A 89 -6.91 28.20 -2.22
N VAL A 90 -6.57 28.16 -3.51
CA VAL A 90 -5.81 27.04 -4.11
C VAL A 90 -4.45 26.86 -3.45
N LYS A 91 -3.69 27.94 -3.21
CA LYS A 91 -2.38 27.85 -2.55
C LYS A 91 -2.49 27.26 -1.16
N GLU A 92 -3.51 27.64 -0.39
CA GLU A 92 -3.70 27.11 0.96
C GLU A 92 -4.13 25.64 0.93
N LEU A 93 -4.99 25.24 -0.02
CA LEU A 93 -5.36 23.84 -0.23
C LEU A 93 -4.14 22.97 -0.59
N ILE A 94 -3.22 23.46 -1.43
CA ILE A 94 -1.98 22.74 -1.75
C ILE A 94 -1.09 22.57 -0.51
N LYS A 95 -0.96 23.59 0.33
CA LYS A 95 -0.23 23.46 1.60
C LYS A 95 -0.86 22.43 2.53
N GLN A 96 -2.18 22.33 2.58
CA GLN A 96 -2.87 21.31 3.37
C GLN A 96 -2.59 19.89 2.85
N VAL A 97 -2.53 19.69 1.53
CA VAL A 97 -2.11 18.42 0.92
C VAL A 97 -0.69 18.08 1.35
N TRP A 98 0.24 19.04 1.27
CA TRP A 98 1.63 18.85 1.68
C TRP A 98 1.75 18.43 3.14
N ARG A 99 1.09 19.13 4.06
CA ARG A 99 1.08 18.78 5.50
C ARG A 99 0.50 17.40 5.77
N THR A 100 -0.57 17.03 5.07
CA THR A 100 -1.19 15.71 5.23
C THR A 100 -0.26 14.60 4.73
N HIS A 101 0.44 14.86 3.61
CA HIS A 101 1.43 13.94 3.06
C HIS A 101 2.62 13.74 4.00
N GLU A 102 3.22 14.83 4.49
CA GLU A 102 4.31 14.78 5.48
C GLU A 102 3.91 14.04 6.75
N SER A 103 2.70 14.28 7.25
CA SER A 103 2.18 13.58 8.43
C SER A 103 1.98 12.09 8.19
N MET A 104 1.63 11.66 6.99
CA MET A 104 1.49 10.24 6.66
C MET A 104 2.86 9.57 6.53
N LEU A 105 3.82 10.22 5.86
CA LEU A 105 5.18 9.72 5.71
C LEU A 105 5.93 9.63 7.05
N SER A 106 5.75 10.58 7.96
CA SER A 106 6.42 10.53 9.27
C SER A 106 5.95 9.36 10.15
N LYS A 107 4.74 8.87 9.91
CA LYS A 107 4.16 7.71 10.60
C LYS A 107 4.38 6.39 9.87
N GLN A 108 4.94 6.44 8.64
CA GLN A 108 5.25 5.23 7.91
C GLN A 108 6.36 4.47 8.65
N PRO A 109 6.21 3.14 8.87
CA PRO A 109 7.26 2.35 9.48
C PRO A 109 8.51 2.39 8.60
N TYR A 110 9.54 3.09 9.06
CA TYR A 110 10.85 3.16 8.41
C TYR A 110 11.47 1.76 8.37
N ARG A 111 11.52 1.14 7.19
CA ARG A 111 12.42 0.01 6.95
C ARG A 111 13.77 0.55 6.49
N LYS A 112 14.73 0.64 7.42
CA LYS A 112 16.14 0.68 7.02
C LYS A 112 16.51 -0.75 6.60
N HIS A 113 16.90 -0.90 5.33
CA HIS A 113 17.57 -2.11 4.84
C HIS A 113 18.99 -2.19 5.39
#